data_AF-A0A8T4BU55-F1
#
_entry.id   AF-A0A8T4BU55-F1
#
_cell.length_a   1.000
_cell.length_b   1.000
_cell.length_c   1.000
_cell.angle_alpha   90.00
_cell.angle_beta   90.00
_cell.angle_gamma   90.00
#
_symmetry.space_group_name_H-M   'P 1'
#
loop_
_entity.id
_entity.type
_entity.pdbx_description
1 polymer ?
#
loop_
_entity_poly.entity_id
_entity_poly.type
_entity_poly.pdbx_seq_one_letter_code
_entity_poly.pdbx_strand_id
1 'polypeptide(L)'
;MESKKLESIIIRIPGKYKPDPLEQAKETLRLAIEVSDEIKKATAKCQSITEIEGQPVSVIGLKMTGKDSVETIEITYLSKRISNRSYTKDEFYHL
;
A
#
# COMPACT_ATOMS: atom_id res chain seq x y z
N MET A 1 17.89 -12.57 13.92
CA MET A 1 16.72 -11.66 13.97
C MET A 1 16.21 -11.55 12.54
N GLU A 2 15.24 -12.38 12.16
CA GLU A 2 14.72 -12.42 10.79
C GLU A 2 14.11 -11.07 10.44
N SER A 3 14.45 -10.53 9.27
CA SER A 3 13.92 -9.26 8.80
C SER A 3 12.40 -9.34 8.76
N LYS A 4 11.70 -8.42 9.43
CA LYS A 4 10.25 -8.18 9.27
C LYS A 4 9.97 -7.90 7.79
N LYS A 5 9.75 -8.94 7.01
CA LYS A 5 9.55 -8.86 5.57
C LYS A 5 8.06 -8.97 5.32
N LEU A 6 7.50 -8.00 4.59
CA LEU A 6 6.15 -8.12 4.07
C LEU A 6 6.07 -9.42 3.25
N GLU A 7 5.12 -10.27 3.60
CA GLU A 7 4.88 -11.55 2.93
C GLU A 7 3.99 -11.37 1.70
N SER A 8 3.15 -10.33 1.70
CA SER A 8 2.23 -10.04 0.60
C SER A 8 2.12 -8.53 0.33
N ILE A 9 2.10 -8.19 -0.96
CA ILE A 9 1.80 -6.85 -1.46
C ILE A 9 0.77 -7.00 -2.59
N ILE A 10 -0.39 -6.35 -2.44
CA ILE A 10 -1.48 -6.37 -3.42
C ILE A 10 -1.76 -4.93 -3.85
N ILE A 11 -1.90 -4.71 -5.16
CA ILE A 11 -2.16 -3.37 -5.69
C ILE A 11 -3.27 -3.44 -6.70
N ARG A 12 -4.29 -2.57 -6.54
CA ARG A 12 -5.42 -2.49 -7.45
C ARG A 12 -5.77 -1.03 -7.74
N ILE A 13 -5.16 -0.50 -8.79
CA ILE A 13 -5.35 0.87 -9.27
C ILE A 13 -5.53 0.79 -10.78
N PRO A 14 -6.79 0.73 -11.27
CA PRO A 14 -7.08 0.44 -12.67
C PRO A 14 -6.77 1.62 -13.61
N GLY A 15 -6.63 2.84 -13.06
CA GLY A 15 -6.36 4.03 -13.84
C GLY A 15 -7.57 4.55 -14.62
N LYS A 16 -7.32 5.53 -15.48
CA LYS A 16 -8.29 6.06 -16.43
C LYS A 16 -8.10 5.42 -17.80
N TYR A 17 -9.17 4.88 -18.36
CA TYR A 17 -9.17 4.42 -19.74
C TYR A 17 -9.06 5.61 -20.70
N LYS A 18 -8.19 5.48 -21.70
CA LYS A 18 -8.00 6.40 -22.82
C LYS A 18 -8.28 5.64 -24.11
N PRO A 19 -9.22 6.09 -24.96
CA PRO A 19 -9.51 5.43 -26.23
C PRO A 19 -8.32 5.45 -27.21
N ASP A 20 -7.52 6.51 -27.17
CA ASP A 20 -6.31 6.62 -27.98
C ASP A 20 -5.19 5.74 -27.38
N PRO A 21 -4.56 4.83 -28.17
CA PRO A 21 -3.54 3.91 -27.67
C PRO A 21 -2.29 4.61 -27.13
N LEU A 22 -1.87 5.72 -27.72
CA LEU A 22 -0.67 6.45 -27.27
C LEU A 22 -0.94 7.13 -25.93
N GLU A 23 -2.10 7.77 -25.78
CA GLU A 23 -2.53 8.35 -24.51
C GLU A 23 -2.78 7.28 -23.44
N GLN A 24 -3.28 6.10 -23.81
CA GLN A 24 -3.41 4.97 -22.88
C GLN A 24 -2.04 4.49 -22.39
N ALA A 25 -1.05 4.38 -23.28
CA ALA A 25 0.30 3.97 -22.91
C ALA A 25 0.96 5.00 -21.96
N LYS A 26 0.79 6.31 -22.24
CA LYS A 26 1.27 7.39 -21.36
C LYS A 26 0.62 7.35 -19.99
N GLU A 27 -0.70 7.16 -19.92
CA GLU A 27 -1.43 7.08 -18.65
C GLU A 27 -1.00 5.86 -17.83
N THR A 28 -0.86 4.69 -18.47
CA THR A 28 -0.34 3.48 -17.82
C THR A 28 1.07 3.70 -17.27
N LEU A 29 1.97 4.33 -18.03
CA LEU A 29 3.34 4.62 -17.57
C LEU A 29 3.34 5.59 -16.39
N ARG A 30 2.56 6.68 -16.47
CA ARG A 30 2.40 7.66 -15.39
C ARG A 30 1.97 6.99 -14.08
N LEU A 31 0.91 6.18 -14.15
CA LEU A 31 0.39 5.41 -13.02
C LEU A 31 1.43 4.42 -12.49
N ALA A 32 2.10 3.67 -13.35
CA ALA A 32 3.11 2.71 -12.94
C ALA A 32 4.24 3.37 -12.14
N ILE A 33 4.72 4.55 -12.57
CA ILE A 33 5.75 5.32 -11.87
C ILE A 33 5.23 5.75 -10.48
N GLU A 34 4.08 6.42 -10.45
CA GLU A 34 3.46 6.93 -9.21
C GLU A 34 3.25 5.81 -8.19
N VAL A 35 2.67 4.70 -8.63
CA VAL A 35 2.38 3.54 -7.80
C VAL A 35 3.67 2.88 -7.34
N SER A 36 4.70 2.77 -8.20
CA SER A 36 5.97 2.16 -7.80
C SER A 36 6.65 2.91 -6.65
N ASP A 37 6.59 4.24 -6.67
CA ASP A 37 7.17 5.05 -5.61
C ASP A 37 6.33 4.99 -4.34
N GLU A 38 5.02 4.90 -4.48
CA GLU A 38 4.11 4.72 -3.35
C GLU A 38 4.31 3.35 -2.66
N ILE A 39 4.56 2.27 -3.41
CA ILE A 39 4.91 0.96 -2.84
C ILE A 39 6.15 1.05 -1.96
N LYS A 40 7.21 1.73 -2.44
CA LYS A 40 8.46 1.86 -1.69
C LYS A 40 8.21 2.60 -0.37
N LYS A 41 7.48 3.73 -0.43
CA LYS A 41 7.13 4.53 0.75
C LYS A 41 6.27 3.75 1.73
N ALA A 42 5.22 3.09 1.25
CA ALA A 42 4.32 2.31 2.08
C ALA A 42 5.02 1.09 2.70
N THR A 43 5.90 0.43 1.96
CA THR A 43 6.72 -0.68 2.47
C THR A 43 7.64 -0.22 3.60
N ALA A 44 8.34 0.91 3.41
CA ALA A 44 9.19 1.48 4.45
C ALA A 44 8.36 1.89 5.69
N LYS A 45 7.18 2.49 5.48
CA LYS A 45 6.26 2.82 6.57
C LYS A 45 5.82 1.57 7.32
N CYS A 46 5.41 0.51 6.65
CA CYS A 46 5.03 -0.76 7.28
C CYS A 46 6.14 -1.34 8.17
N GLN A 47 7.41 -1.19 7.78
CA GLN A 47 8.55 -1.62 8.58
C GLN A 47 8.76 -0.78 9.84
N SER A 48 8.37 0.49 9.80
CA SER A 48 8.43 1.41 10.95
C SER A 48 7.30 1.21 11.96
N ILE A 49 6.17 0.60 11.56
CA ILE A 49 5.04 0.35 12.45
C ILE A 49 5.41 -0.78 13.41
N THR A 50 5.63 -0.43 14.68
CA THR A 50 5.92 -1.37 15.76
C THR A 50 4.73 -1.62 16.68
N GLU A 51 3.76 -0.72 16.68
CA GLU A 51 2.56 -0.80 17.51
C GLU A 51 1.33 -0.24 16.79
N ILE A 52 0.16 -0.78 17.12
CA ILE A 52 -1.15 -0.27 16.72
C ILE A 52 -2.04 -0.33 17.96
N GLU A 53 -2.67 0.79 18.33
CA GLU A 53 -3.51 0.90 19.53
C GLU A 53 -2.81 0.43 20.82
N GLY A 54 -1.51 0.73 20.94
CA GLY A 54 -0.68 0.35 22.08
C GLY A 54 -0.34 -1.15 22.16
N GLN A 55 -0.67 -1.95 21.13
CA GLN A 55 -0.26 -3.35 21.06
C GLN A 55 0.94 -3.51 20.11
N PRO A 56 1.98 -4.27 20.49
CA PRO A 56 3.07 -4.60 19.59
C PRO A 56 2.56 -5.39 18.39
N VAL A 57 2.97 -4.96 17.19
CA VAL A 57 2.58 -5.60 15.94
C VAL A 57 3.78 -5.84 15.02
N SER A 58 3.60 -6.76 14.08
CA SER A 58 4.43 -6.87 12.88
C SER A 58 3.53 -6.86 11.65
N VAL A 59 3.75 -5.90 10.76
CA VAL A 59 3.01 -5.83 9.50
C VAL A 59 3.54 -6.90 8.55
N ILE A 60 2.64 -7.75 8.04
CA ILE A 60 2.93 -8.90 7.17
C ILE A 60 2.30 -8.77 5.78
N GLY A 61 1.31 -7.89 5.62
CA GLY A 61 0.65 -7.66 4.34
C GLY A 61 0.35 -6.19 4.10
N LEU A 62 0.42 -5.78 2.84
CA LEU A 62 0.08 -4.45 2.36
C LEU A 62 -0.84 -4.57 1.15
N LYS A 63 -1.95 -3.84 1.16
CA LYS A 63 -2.88 -3.74 0.03
C LYS A 63 -3.19 -2.28 -0.26
N MET A 64 -2.97 -1.87 -1.49
CA MET A 64 -3.15 -0.49 -1.94
C MET A 64 -4.23 -0.44 -3.01
N THR A 65 -5.24 0.40 -2.81
CA THR A 65 -6.38 0.52 -3.72
C THR A 65 -6.72 1.97 -4.00
N GLY A 66 -7.28 2.21 -5.18
CA GLY A 66 -7.84 3.50 -5.59
C GLY A 66 -8.24 3.45 -7.06
N LYS A 67 -8.63 4.58 -7.64
CA LYS A 67 -9.09 4.64 -9.03
C LYS A 67 -7.98 5.08 -9.98
N ASP A 68 -7.45 6.29 -9.78
CA ASP A 68 -6.42 6.93 -10.61
C ASP A 68 -5.18 7.35 -9.82
N SER A 69 -5.18 7.02 -8.52
CA SER A 69 -4.10 7.18 -7.56
C SER A 69 -4.32 6.20 -6.39
N VAL A 70 -3.42 6.18 -5.41
CA VAL A 70 -3.60 5.42 -4.16
C VAL A 70 -4.47 6.22 -3.20
N GLU A 71 -5.63 5.66 -2.82
CA GLU A 71 -6.59 6.33 -1.94
C GLU A 71 -6.68 5.63 -0.57
N THR A 72 -6.61 4.30 -0.57
CA THR A 72 -6.76 3.47 0.62
C THR A 72 -5.60 2.49 0.72
N ILE A 73 -5.09 2.35 1.95
CA ILE A 73 -4.02 1.43 2.31
C ILE A 73 -4.56 0.52 3.41
N GLU A 74 -4.66 -0.77 3.11
CA GLU A 74 -4.99 -1.82 4.06
C GLU A 74 -3.71 -2.56 4.45
N ILE A 75 -3.46 -2.66 5.75
CA ILE A 75 -2.37 -3.49 6.28
C ILE A 75 -2.93 -4.72 6.96
N THR A 76 -2.24 -5.84 6.75
CA THR A 76 -2.42 -7.06 7.53
C THR A 76 -1.26 -7.16 8.49
N TYR A 77 -1.54 -7.36 9.77
CA TYR A 77 -0.53 -7.40 10.82
C TYR A 77 -0.79 -8.53 11.82
N LEU A 78 0.29 -9.00 12.42
CA LEU A 78 0.29 -9.99 13.49
C LEU A 78 0.55 -9.30 14.83
N SER A 79 -0.39 -9.42 15.76
CA SER A 79 -0.17 -9.12 17.17
C SER A 79 -0.34 -10.40 18.01
N LYS A 80 -1.51 -10.62 18.60
CA LYS A 80 -1.96 -11.89 19.19
C LYS A 80 -2.61 -12.82 18.17
N ARG A 81 -3.19 -12.22 17.13
CA ARG A 81 -3.83 -12.87 15.99
C ARG A 81 -3.53 -12.06 14.74
N ILE A 82 -3.74 -12.66 13.58
CA ILE A 82 -3.72 -11.92 12.32
C ILE A 82 -4.96 -11.03 12.28
N SER A 83 -4.78 -9.77 11.93
CA SER A 83 -5.85 -8.81 11.75
C SER A 83 -5.51 -7.88 10.59
N ASN A 84 -6.53 -7.25 10.02
CA ASN A 84 -6.38 -6.26 8.97
C ASN A 84 -7.01 -4.94 9.39
N ARG A 85 -6.46 -3.84 8.85
CA ARG A 85 -7.04 -2.51 9.03
C ARG A 85 -6.80 -1.67 7.80
N SER A 86 -7.85 -1.00 7.36
CA SER A 86 -7.84 -0.08 6.23
C SER A 86 -7.78 1.36 6.73
N TYR A 87 -6.98 2.16 6.04
CA TYR A 87 -6.77 3.56 6.30
C TYR A 87 -6.89 4.32 4.98
N THR A 88 -7.34 5.57 5.02
CA THR A 88 -7.01 6.50 3.95
C THR A 88 -5.49 6.64 3.83
N LYS A 89 -5.01 7.06 2.65
CA LYS A 89 -3.58 7.31 2.44
C LYS A 89 -3.00 8.24 3.51
N ASP A 90 -3.70 9.31 3.85
CA ASP A 90 -3.25 10.29 4.83
C ASP A 90 -3.19 9.68 6.24
N GLU A 91 -4.24 8.99 6.68
CA GLU A 91 -4.24 8.32 7.99
C GLU A 91 -3.09 7.31 8.12
N PHE A 92 -2.83 6.52 7.07
CA PHE A 92 -1.77 5.52 7.07
C PHE A 92 -0.38 6.14 7.32
N TYR A 93 -0.08 7.29 6.71
CA TYR A 93 1.22 7.93 6.89
C TYR A 93 1.38 8.64 8.25
N HIS A 94 0.27 8.92 8.94
CA HIS A 94 0.25 9.50 10.28
C HIS A 94 0.20 8.47 11.43
N LEU A 95 0.15 7.16 11.14
CA LEU A 95 0.30 6.08 12.14
C LEU A 95 1.65 6.13 12.85
#